data_AF-A0A9E4B4I2-F1
#
_entry.id   AF-A0A9E4B4I2-F1
#
_cell.length_a   1.000
_cell.length_b   1.000
_cell.length_c   1.000
_cell.angle_alpha   90.00
_cell.angle_beta   90.00
_cell.angle_gamma   90.00
#
_symmetry.space_group_name_H-M   'P 1'
#
loop_
_entity.id
_entity.type
_entity.pdbx_description
1 polymer ?
#
loop_
_entity_poly.entity_id
_entity_poly.type
_entity_poly.pdbx_seq_one_letter_code
_entity_poly.pdbx_strand_id
1 'polypeptide(L)'
;LHLEQTPFPKESLEIPDDRLKTAEQGQRAAGRQMPHSVAYEMTTPHIASPDVHIDADNRRFVMYYHGLEEVGRQVSRVAVSTDGLAFDSGEEILGRTYMRVFNYRATTYALAMPGQFYRSSTPLGGFEE
;
A
#
# COMPACT_ATOMS: atom_id res chain seq x y z
N LEU A 1 2.68 10.80 -8.99
CA LEU A 1 1.45 10.15 -8.52
C LEU A 1 0.87 10.96 -7.37
N HIS A 2 -0.34 11.47 -7.53
CA HIS A 2 -1.09 12.13 -6.47
C HIS A 2 -2.21 11.22 -5.97
N LEU A 3 -2.64 11.38 -4.72
CA LEU A 3 -3.67 10.53 -4.09
C LEU A 3 -4.97 10.52 -4.91
N GLU A 4 -5.33 11.67 -5.49
CA GLU A 4 -6.49 11.91 -6.34
C GLU A 4 -6.49 11.02 -7.60
N GLN A 5 -5.32 10.56 -8.03
CA GLN A 5 -5.11 9.72 -9.21
C GLN A 5 -5.10 8.21 -8.87
N THR A 6 -5.38 7.84 -7.62
CA THR A 6 -5.38 6.45 -7.16
C THR A 6 -6.77 5.95 -6.82
N PRO A 7 -7.00 4.64 -6.66
CA PRO A 7 -8.28 4.10 -6.17
C PRO A 7 -8.58 4.43 -4.70
N PHE A 8 -7.59 4.87 -3.90
CA PHE A 8 -7.77 5.09 -2.47
C PHE A 8 -8.76 6.22 -2.15
N PRO A 9 -9.36 6.25 -0.95
CA PRO A 9 -10.17 7.37 -0.49
C PRO A 9 -9.40 8.69 -0.57
N LYS A 10 -10.13 9.80 -0.73
CA LYS A 10 -9.56 11.16 -0.78
C LYS A 10 -9.92 11.99 0.44
N GLU A 11 -10.89 11.51 1.21
CA GLU A 11 -11.35 12.13 2.44
C GLU A 11 -11.29 11.13 3.58
N SER A 12 -11.17 11.64 4.81
CA SER A 12 -11.13 10.82 5.99
C SER A 12 -12.39 9.98 6.12
N LEU A 13 -12.20 8.69 6.36
CA LEU A 13 -13.30 7.75 6.53
C LEU A 13 -13.97 7.91 7.89
N GLU A 14 -15.28 7.66 7.97
CA GLU A 14 -15.99 7.60 9.24
C GLU A 14 -15.72 6.28 9.96
N ILE A 15 -15.44 6.37 11.27
CA ILE A 15 -15.27 5.19 12.13
C ILE A 15 -16.47 5.09 13.07
N PRO A 16 -17.14 3.92 13.13
CA PRO A 16 -18.12 3.64 14.18
C PRO A 16 -17.51 3.74 15.59
N ASP A 17 -18.24 4.34 16.53
CA ASP A 17 -17.77 4.60 17.91
C ASP A 17 -17.27 3.36 18.65
N ASP A 18 -17.94 2.22 18.46
CA ASP A 18 -17.57 0.93 19.05
C ASP A 18 -16.23 0.43 18.50
N ARG A 19 -16.00 0.58 17.20
CA ARG A 19 -14.75 0.22 16.54
C ARG A 19 -13.61 1.14 16.99
N LEU A 20 -13.87 2.44 17.12
CA LEU A 20 -12.87 3.40 17.63
C LEU A 20 -12.47 3.09 19.07
N LYS A 21 -13.45 2.88 19.96
CA LYS A 21 -13.19 2.50 21.38
C LYS A 21 -12.36 1.22 21.47
N THR A 22 -12.69 0.22 20.67
CA THR A 22 -11.95 -1.05 20.62
C THR A 22 -10.49 -0.82 20.20
N ALA A 23 -10.27 -0.02 19.16
CA ALA A 23 -8.93 0.30 18.67
C ALA A 23 -8.12 1.10 19.72
N GLU A 24 -8.72 2.08 20.38
CA GLU A 24 -8.07 2.85 21.45
C GLU A 24 -7.67 1.97 22.65
N GLN A 25 -8.53 1.03 23.05
CA GLN A 25 -8.22 0.07 24.11
C GLN A 25 -7.05 -0.84 23.70
N GLY A 26 -7.05 -1.35 22.46
CA GLY A 26 -5.96 -2.16 21.93
C GLY A 26 -4.62 -1.41 21.91
N GLN A 27 -4.64 -0.15 21.51
CA GLN A 27 -3.44 0.70 21.50
C GLN A 27 -2.89 0.94 22.93
N ARG A 28 -3.77 1.26 23.89
CA ARG A 28 -3.38 1.41 25.30
C ARG A 28 -2.76 0.12 25.86
N ALA A 29 -3.35 -1.03 25.54
CA ALA A 29 -2.82 -2.33 25.97
C ALA A 29 -1.45 -2.65 25.34
N ALA A 30 -1.22 -2.25 24.09
CA ALA A 30 0.06 -2.44 23.40
C ALA A 30 1.17 -1.49 23.90
N GLY A 31 0.84 -0.45 24.67
CA GLY A 31 1.80 0.52 25.20
C GLY A 31 2.55 1.33 24.15
N ARG A 32 2.04 1.38 22.90
CA ARG A 32 2.67 2.13 21.81
C ARG A 32 2.32 3.61 21.90
N GLN A 33 3.34 4.46 21.92
CA GLN A 33 3.16 5.89 21.75
C GLN A 33 2.92 6.20 20.27
N MET A 34 1.79 6.82 19.96
CA MET A 34 1.43 7.21 18.61
C MET A 34 1.61 8.73 18.47
N PRO A 35 2.10 9.21 17.31
CA PRO A 35 2.26 10.65 17.07
C PRO A 35 0.90 11.36 16.93
N HIS A 36 -0.16 10.62 16.55
CA HIS A 36 -1.51 11.13 16.37
C HIS A 36 -2.56 10.28 17.10
N SER A 37 -3.82 10.72 17.06
CA SER A 37 -4.94 9.97 17.62
C SER A 37 -5.20 8.69 16.82
N VAL A 38 -5.80 7.69 17.47
CA VAL A 38 -6.19 6.43 16.82
C VAL A 38 -7.13 6.70 15.64
N ALA A 39 -8.08 7.62 15.81
CA ALA A 39 -8.98 8.01 14.74
C ALA A 39 -8.21 8.56 13.53
N TYR A 40 -7.27 9.47 13.74
CA TYR A 40 -6.45 10.06 12.67
C TYR A 40 -5.67 8.99 11.90
N GLU A 41 -5.00 8.09 12.61
CA GLU A 41 -4.14 7.04 12.04
C GLU A 41 -4.95 6.01 11.23
N MET A 42 -6.20 5.77 11.62
CA MET A 42 -7.07 4.80 10.95
C MET A 42 -7.82 5.36 9.75
N THR A 43 -7.95 6.69 9.61
CA THR A 43 -8.85 7.29 8.61
C THR A 43 -8.19 8.23 7.65
N THR A 44 -7.01 8.75 7.96
CA THR A 44 -6.33 9.72 7.11
C THR A 44 -5.88 9.06 5.81
N PRO A 45 -6.45 9.45 4.66
CA PRO A 45 -6.04 8.87 3.39
C PRO A 45 -4.62 9.31 3.03
N HIS A 46 -3.88 8.39 2.42
CA HIS A 46 -2.50 8.64 2.04
C HIS A 46 -2.04 7.64 0.98
N ILE A 47 -0.95 8.01 0.31
CA ILE A 47 -0.08 7.09 -0.41
C ILE A 47 1.33 7.20 0.18
N ALA A 48 2.03 6.09 0.34
CA ALA A 48 3.31 6.06 1.03
C ALA A 48 4.22 4.90 0.63
N SER A 49 5.47 5.02 1.09
CA SER A 49 6.55 4.04 0.99
C SER A 49 6.71 3.41 -0.40
N PRO A 50 6.93 4.22 -1.45
CA PRO A 50 7.10 3.69 -2.78
C PRO A 50 8.32 2.74 -2.87
N ASP A 51 8.23 1.77 -3.76
CA ASP A 51 9.30 0.93 -4.27
C ASP A 51 9.29 1.01 -5.79
N VAL A 52 10.32 1.61 -6.40
CA VAL A 52 10.32 1.97 -7.84
C VAL A 52 11.37 1.16 -8.59
N HIS A 53 10.95 0.55 -9.69
CA HIS A 53 11.75 -0.31 -10.56
C HIS A 53 11.74 0.22 -11.99
N ILE A 54 12.82 -0.04 -12.73
CA ILE A 54 12.90 0.20 -14.17
C ILE A 54 12.58 -1.11 -14.88
N ASP A 55 11.50 -1.11 -15.67
CA ASP A 55 11.15 -2.17 -16.62
C ASP A 55 11.68 -1.76 -18.00
N ALA A 56 12.92 -2.19 -18.28
CA ALA A 56 13.64 -1.78 -19.49
C ALA A 56 13.01 -2.35 -20.76
N ASP A 57 12.48 -3.58 -20.71
CA ASP A 57 11.87 -4.25 -21.86
C ASP A 57 10.62 -3.51 -22.34
N ASN A 58 9.81 -3.01 -21.40
CA ASN A 58 8.61 -2.24 -21.71
C ASN A 58 8.84 -0.72 -21.66
N ARG A 59 10.08 -0.28 -21.42
CA ARG A 59 10.49 1.14 -21.33
C ARG A 59 9.60 1.97 -20.41
N ARG A 60 9.38 1.46 -19.18
CA ARG A 60 8.54 2.11 -18.18
C ARG A 60 9.13 1.98 -16.77
N PHE A 61 8.66 2.83 -15.88
CA PHE A 61 8.84 2.71 -14.44
C PHE A 61 7.66 1.95 -13.86
N VAL A 62 7.93 1.10 -12.87
CA VAL A 62 6.92 0.36 -12.10
C VAL A 62 7.09 0.76 -10.64
N MET A 63 6.07 1.36 -10.04
CA MET A 63 6.07 1.80 -8.65
C MET A 63 5.05 0.99 -7.85
N TYR A 64 5.52 0.22 -6.89
CA TYR A 64 4.67 -0.35 -5.85
C TYR A 64 4.54 0.65 -4.73
N TYR A 65 3.33 0.86 -4.24
CA TYR A 65 3.06 1.84 -3.18
C TYR A 65 1.88 1.35 -2.35
N HIS A 66 1.75 1.84 -1.12
CA HIS A 66 0.60 1.49 -0.30
C HIS A 66 -0.21 2.73 0.09
N GLY A 67 -1.44 2.50 0.50
CA GLY A 67 -2.33 3.54 1.00
C GLY A 67 -3.48 2.94 1.81
N LEU A 68 -4.29 3.81 2.38
CA LEU A 68 -5.49 3.43 3.13
C LEU A 68 -6.58 2.98 2.16
N GLU A 69 -7.04 1.73 2.27
CA GLU A 69 -8.15 1.21 1.46
C GLU A 69 -9.49 1.40 2.19
N GLU A 70 -9.49 1.05 3.48
CA GLU A 70 -10.63 1.15 4.38
C GLU A 70 -10.13 1.53 5.77
N VAL A 71 -11.03 1.86 6.70
CA VAL A 71 -10.68 2.24 8.08
C VAL A 71 -9.71 1.23 8.73
N GLY A 72 -8.48 1.69 8.97
CA GLY A 72 -7.38 0.91 9.55
C GLY A 72 -6.79 -0.18 8.65
N ARG A 73 -7.26 -0.34 7.41
CA ARG A 73 -6.80 -1.34 6.44
C ARG A 73 -6.04 -0.64 5.34
N GLN A 74 -4.74 -0.90 5.30
CA GLN A 74 -3.86 -0.40 4.26
C GLN A 74 -3.41 -1.55 3.36
N VAL A 75 -3.26 -1.29 2.06
CA VAL A 75 -2.91 -2.29 1.05
C VAL A 75 -1.92 -1.71 0.03
N SER A 76 -1.22 -2.59 -0.67
CA SER A 76 -0.31 -2.20 -1.77
C SER A 76 -0.98 -2.30 -3.13
N ARG A 77 -0.61 -1.37 -4.02
CA ARG A 77 -0.99 -1.28 -5.44
C ARG A 77 0.25 -0.99 -6.27
N VAL A 78 0.12 -1.09 -7.59
CA VAL A 78 1.18 -0.72 -8.54
C VAL A 78 0.72 0.42 -9.44
N ALA A 79 1.63 1.33 -9.76
CA ALA A 79 1.46 2.35 -10.77
C ALA A 79 2.60 2.28 -11.80
N VAL A 80 2.35 2.69 -13.03
CA VAL A 80 3.34 2.70 -14.11
C VAL A 80 3.54 4.09 -14.68
N SER A 81 4.73 4.38 -15.21
CA SER A 81 5.04 5.67 -15.84
C SER A 81 6.01 5.49 -17.00
N THR A 82 5.90 6.29 -18.05
CA THR A 82 6.86 6.29 -19.17
C THR A 82 7.98 7.32 -19.01
N ASP A 83 7.81 8.31 -18.12
CA ASP A 83 8.74 9.43 -17.92
C ASP A 83 9.31 9.51 -16.49
N GLY A 84 8.79 8.71 -15.56
CA GLY A 84 9.19 8.70 -14.16
C GLY A 84 8.60 9.87 -13.35
N LEU A 85 7.69 10.65 -13.93
CA LEU A 85 7.07 11.83 -13.32
C LEU A 85 5.56 11.62 -13.16
N ALA A 86 4.88 11.33 -14.26
CA ALA A 86 3.44 11.06 -14.29
C ALA A 86 3.21 9.56 -14.21
N PHE A 87 2.52 9.11 -13.17
CA PHE A 87 2.25 7.69 -12.92
C PHE A 87 0.75 7.42 -13.00
N ASP A 88 0.39 6.36 -13.71
CA ASP A 88 -0.96 5.84 -13.82
C ASP A 88 -1.13 4.66 -12.87
N SER A 89 -2.06 4.76 -11.93
CA SER A 89 -2.31 3.71 -10.95
C SER A 89 -3.16 2.58 -11.52
N GLY A 90 -2.78 1.34 -11.19
CA GLY A 90 -3.67 0.18 -11.30
C GLY A 90 -4.69 0.11 -10.17
N GLU A 91 -5.70 -0.74 -10.36
CA GLU A 91 -6.83 -0.96 -9.44
C GLU A 91 -6.72 -2.25 -8.60
N GLU A 92 -5.78 -3.12 -8.92
CA GLU A 92 -5.63 -4.41 -8.22
C GLU A 92 -5.00 -4.21 -6.84
N ILE A 93 -5.52 -4.94 -5.84
CA ILE A 93 -4.90 -5.03 -4.51
C ILE A 93 -3.86 -6.15 -4.57
N LEU A 94 -2.58 -5.79 -4.43
CA LEU A 94 -1.48 -6.75 -4.57
C LEU A 94 -1.21 -7.51 -3.27
N GLY A 95 -1.50 -6.89 -2.12
CA GLY A 95 -1.26 -7.50 -0.82
C GLY A 95 -1.03 -6.47 0.29
N ARG A 96 -0.31 -6.90 1.33
CA ARG A 96 0.02 -6.07 2.50
C ARG A 96 0.93 -4.88 2.16
N THR A 97 1.03 -3.94 3.08
CA THR A 97 1.79 -2.70 2.95
C THR A 97 3.31 -2.89 2.95
N TYR A 98 4.04 -1.85 2.52
CA TYR A 98 5.51 -1.82 2.48
C TYR A 98 6.12 -2.91 1.61
N MET A 99 5.50 -3.20 0.45
CA MET A 99 6.08 -4.13 -0.51
C MET A 99 7.48 -3.67 -0.95
N ARG A 100 8.44 -4.59 -0.86
CA ARG A 100 9.75 -4.55 -1.51
C ARG A 100 9.79 -5.66 -2.52
N VAL A 101 9.73 -5.28 -3.79
CA VAL A 101 9.60 -6.22 -4.90
C VAL A 101 10.97 -6.47 -5.50
N PHE A 102 11.22 -7.68 -5.96
CA PHE A 102 12.42 -8.03 -6.70
C PHE A 102 12.15 -9.18 -7.65
N ASN A 103 12.89 -9.22 -8.75
CA ASN A 103 12.86 -10.35 -9.66
C ASN A 103 13.94 -11.36 -9.26
N TYR A 104 13.57 -12.63 -9.20
CA TYR A 104 14.51 -13.72 -9.06
C TYR A 104 14.11 -14.83 -10.03
N ARG A 105 15.01 -15.11 -10.98
CA ARG A 105 14.71 -15.96 -12.16
C ARG A 105 13.52 -15.36 -12.94
N ALA A 106 12.59 -16.17 -13.41
CA ALA A 106 11.41 -15.76 -14.18
C ALA A 106 10.19 -15.48 -13.27
N THR A 107 10.41 -15.06 -12.03
CA THR A 107 9.34 -14.85 -11.04
C THR A 107 9.58 -13.53 -10.31
N THR A 108 8.49 -12.79 -10.12
CA THR A 108 8.48 -11.58 -9.31
C THR A 108 8.13 -11.97 -7.87
N TYR A 109 8.89 -11.47 -6.91
CA TYR A 109 8.65 -11.69 -5.48
C TYR A 109 8.44 -10.38 -4.76
N ALA A 110 7.64 -10.38 -3.70
CA ALA A 110 7.48 -9.23 -2.83
C ALA A 110 7.60 -9.63 -1.35
N LEU A 111 8.37 -8.86 -0.59
CA LEU A 111 8.34 -8.89 0.87
C LEU A 111 7.52 -7.71 1.36
N ALA A 112 6.49 -7.96 2.18
CA ALA A 112 5.64 -6.94 2.79
C ALA A 112 5.69 -7.03 4.32
N MET A 113 5.35 -5.96 5.02
CA MET A 113 5.27 -5.99 6.48
C MET A 113 4.17 -6.96 6.98
N PRO A 114 4.38 -7.74 8.06
CA PRO A 114 5.54 -7.75 8.96
C PRO A 114 6.65 -8.77 8.59
N GLY A 115 6.75 -9.16 7.32
CA GLY A 115 7.59 -10.26 6.83
C GLY A 115 6.83 -11.23 5.92
N GLN A 116 5.66 -10.82 5.40
CA GLN A 116 4.84 -11.60 4.49
C GLN A 116 5.53 -11.69 3.13
N PHE A 117 5.61 -12.89 2.58
CA PHE A 117 6.20 -13.13 1.27
C PHE A 117 5.11 -13.40 0.23
N TYR A 118 5.31 -12.89 -0.98
CA TYR A 118 4.43 -13.10 -2.13
C TYR A 118 5.24 -13.42 -3.37
N ARG A 119 4.60 -14.05 -4.35
CA ARG A 119 5.13 -14.24 -5.69
C ARG A 119 4.09 -13.93 -6.76
N SER A 120 4.56 -13.57 -7.96
CA SER A 120 3.73 -13.44 -9.15
C SER A 120 4.51 -13.83 -10.41
N SER A 121 3.80 -14.25 -11.44
CA SER A 121 4.32 -14.42 -12.80
C SER A 121 4.50 -13.09 -13.54
N THR A 122 3.92 -11.99 -13.04
CA THR A 122 4.02 -10.65 -13.63
C THR A 122 4.32 -9.60 -12.57
N PRO A 123 5.01 -8.50 -12.93
CA PRO A 123 5.27 -7.42 -11.98
C PRO A 123 4.04 -6.56 -11.67
N LEU A 124 2.92 -6.71 -12.39
CA LEU A 124 1.81 -5.75 -12.29
C LEU A 124 0.58 -6.26 -11.52
N GLY A 125 0.54 -7.52 -11.13
CA GLY A 125 -0.65 -8.13 -10.54
C GLY A 125 -0.46 -9.62 -10.31
N GLY A 126 -1.49 -10.27 -9.77
CA GLY A 126 -1.52 -11.71 -9.53
C GLY A 126 -0.57 -12.17 -8.44
N PHE A 127 -0.28 -11.32 -7.46
CA PHE A 127 0.52 -11.71 -6.31
C PHE A 127 -0.24 -12.70 -5.44
N GLU A 128 0.36 -13.85 -5.21
CA GLU A 128 -0.11 -14.89 -4.31
C GLU A 128 0.90 -15.12 -3.17
N GLU A 129 0.40 -15.53 -2.01
CA GLU A 129 1.18 -15.84 -0.81
C GLU A 129 1.75 -17.27 -0.86
#